data_AF-A0A377C4U5-F1
#
_entry.id   AF-A0A377C4U5-F1
#
_cell.length_a   1.000
_cell.length_b   1.000
_cell.length_c   1.000
_cell.angle_alpha   90.00
_cell.angle_beta   90.00
_cell.angle_gamma   90.00
#
_symmetry.space_group_name_H-M   'P 1'
#
loop_
_entity.id
_entity.type
_entity.pdbx_description
1 polymer ?
#
loop_
_entity_poly.entity_id
_entity_poly.type
_entity_poly.pdbx_seq_one_letter_code
_entity_poly.pdbx_strand_id
1 'polypeptide(L)' 'MSWNKIFAMYYQVKDSHGGKPATGTGIGLAVSRRLAKNMGGDITVTSEQGKGSTFS' A
#
# COMPACT_ATOMS: atom_id res chain seq x y z
N MET A 1 12.08 9.04 4.37
CA MET A 1 10.75 8.52 4.76
C MET A 1 10.67 7.04 4.35
N SER A 2 10.52 6.10 5.28
CA SER A 2 10.38 4.68 4.92
C SER A 2 8.90 4.34 4.71
N TRP A 3 8.50 4.05 3.48
CA TRP A 3 7.14 3.69 3.09
C TRP A 3 6.76 2.23 3.39
N ASN A 4 7.58 1.52 4.19
CA ASN A 4 7.44 0.08 4.41
C ASN A 4 6.09 -0.35 5.00
N LYS A 5 5.42 0.54 5.76
CA LYS A 5 4.11 0.25 6.37
C LYS A 5 3.00 0.01 5.34
N ILE A 6 3.08 0.58 4.13
CA ILE A 6 2.05 0.41 3.10
C ILE A 6 2.03 -1.00 2.49
N PHE A 7 3.16 -1.73 2.60
CA PHE A 7 3.29 -3.12 2.17
C PHE A 7 3.15 -4.11 3.34
N ALA A 8 2.84 -3.64 4.54
CA ALA A 8 2.58 -4.52 5.68
C ALA A 8 1.20 -5.18 5.52
N MET A 9 1.12 -6.47 5.83
CA MET A 9 -0.17 -7.17 5.87
C MET A 9 -1.08 -6.53 6.93
N TYR A 10 -2.36 -6.43 6.62
CA TYR A 10 -3.40 -5.87 7.49
C TYR A 10 -3.26 -4.38 7.80
N TYR A 11 -2.38 -3.65 7.12
CA TYR A 11 -2.31 -2.21 7.27
C TYR A 11 -3.51 -1.55 6.58
N GLN A 12 -4.32 -0.87 7.38
CA GLN A 12 -5.44 -0.06 6.90
C GLN A 12 -5.36 1.31 7.52
N VAL A 13 -5.50 2.33 6.67
CA VAL A 13 -5.61 3.71 7.16
C VAL A 13 -7.01 3.86 7.74
N LYS A 14 -7.09 4.28 9.00
CA LYS A 14 -8.36 4.68 9.60
C LYS A 14 -8.75 6.01 8.97
N ASP A 15 -9.99 6.12 8.54
CA ASP A 15 -10.53 7.38 8.07
C ASP A 15 -10.59 8.36 9.26
N SER A 16 -9.84 9.47 9.17
CA SER A 16 -9.78 10.48 10.23
C SER A 16 -11.05 11.35 10.32
N HIS A 17 -11.98 11.22 9.37
CA HIS A 17 -13.22 11.99 9.26
C HIS A 17 -14.48 11.13 9.45
N GLY A 18 -14.35 9.94 10.06
CA GLY A 18 -15.50 9.08 10.37
C GLY A 18 -16.10 8.38 9.14
N GLY A 19 -15.38 8.36 8.02
CA GLY A 19 -15.75 7.54 6.86
C GLY A 19 -15.75 6.05 7.20
N LYS A 20 -16.56 5.29 6.46
CA LYS A 20 -16.65 3.82 6.62
C LYS A 20 -15.24 3.23 6.43
N PRO A 21 -14.81 2.27 7.27
CA PRO A 21 -13.56 1.57 7.06
C PRO A 21 -13.47 1.08 5.62
N ALA A 22 -12.30 1.20 5.00
CA ALA A 22 -12.11 0.73 3.63
C ALA A 22 -12.56 -0.73 3.52
N THR A 23 -13.43 -1.02 2.56
CA THR A 23 -13.93 -2.38 2.31
C THR A 23 -12.77 -3.25 1.82
N GLY A 24 -12.16 -4.00 2.72
CA GLY A 24 -10.99 -4.83 2.47
C GLY A 24 -10.28 -5.19 3.77
N THR A 25 -9.25 -6.02 3.69
CA THR A 25 -8.48 -6.49 4.86
C THR A 25 -7.08 -5.84 4.96
N GLY A 26 -6.72 -4.97 4.02
CA GLY A 26 -5.37 -4.36 3.98
C GLY A 26 -4.26 -5.33 3.52
N ILE A 27 -4.60 -6.37 2.77
CA ILE A 27 -3.65 -7.42 2.36
C ILE A 27 -3.13 -7.23 0.91
N GLY A 28 -3.86 -6.50 0.06
CA GLY A 28 -3.61 -6.44 -1.39
C GLY A 28 -2.18 -6.07 -1.78
N LEU A 29 -1.66 -4.93 -1.31
CA LEU A 29 -0.31 -4.47 -1.66
C LEU A 29 0.79 -5.40 -1.15
N ALA A 30 0.61 -5.99 0.04
CA ALA A 30 1.56 -6.95 0.59
C ALA A 30 1.67 -8.20 -0.30
N VAL A 31 0.52 -8.71 -0.77
CA VAL A 31 0.46 -9.88 -1.67
C VAL A 31 1.05 -9.56 -3.03
N SER A 32 0.67 -8.42 -3.65
CA SER A 32 1.19 -8.03 -4.95
C SER A 32 2.71 -7.87 -4.94
N ARG A 33 3.28 -7.22 -3.91
CA ARG A 33 4.72 -7.05 -3.79
C ARG A 33 5.44 -8.38 -3.57
N ARG A 34 4.87 -9.28 -2.76
CA ARG A 34 5.40 -10.65 -2.59
C ARG A 34 5.40 -11.43 -3.90
N LEU A 35 4.33 -11.33 -4.69
CA LEU A 35 4.24 -11.97 -6.00
C LEU A 35 5.30 -11.42 -6.97
N ALA A 36 5.43 -10.10 -7.07
CA ALA A 36 6.46 -9.46 -7.91
C ALA A 36 7.88 -9.90 -7.52
N LYS A 37 8.17 -9.97 -6.22
CA LYS A 37 9.45 -10.48 -5.70
C LYS A 37 9.71 -11.93 -6.05
N ASN A 38 8.69 -12.78 -5.96
CA ASN A 38 8.80 -14.19 -6.37
C ASN A 38 9.07 -14.33 -7.88
N MET A 39 8.68 -13.32 -8.68
CA MET A 39 8.96 -13.23 -10.11
C MET A 39 10.29 -12.52 -10.44
N GLY A 40 11.09 -12.17 -9.43
CA GLY A 40 12.37 -11.46 -9.61
C GLY A 40 12.27 -9.95 -9.79
N GLY A 41 11.07 -9.37 -9.64
CA GLY A 41 10.84 -7.93 -9.64
C GLY A 41 10.67 -7.34 -8.23
N ASP A 42 10.22 -6.10 -8.14
CA ASP A 42 9.74 -5.49 -6.89
C ASP A 42 8.65 -4.48 -7.23
N ILE A 43 7.76 -4.21 -6.27
CA ILE A 43 6.83 -3.07 -6.35
C ILE A 43 7.36 -1.97 -5.44
N THR A 44 7.51 -0.79 -6.03
CA THR A 44 7.96 0.45 -5.40
C THR A 44 6.85 1.49 -5.42
N VAL A 45 7.00 2.54 -4.62
CA VAL A 45 6.03 3.65 -4.57
C VAL A 45 6.76 4.99 -4.56
N THR A 46 6.27 5.89 -5.40
CA THR A 46 6.65 7.30 -5.43
C THR A 46 5.38 8.11 -5.17
N SER A 47 5.42 9.03 -4.23
CA SER A 47 4.23 9.79 -3.81
C SER A 47 4.60 11.22 -3.49
N GLU A 48 3.73 12.15 -3.90
CA GLU A 48 3.81 13.55 -3.52
C GLU A 48 2.43 14.04 -3.07
N GLN A 49 2.40 14.70 -1.91
CA GLN A 49 1.17 15.21 -1.32
C GLN A 49 0.48 16.19 -2.29
N GLY A 50 -0.82 16.00 -2.51
CA GLY A 50 -1.59 16.83 -3.44
C GLY A 50 -1.38 16.53 -4.92
N LYS A 51 -0.39 15.71 -5.29
CA LYS A 51 -0.17 15.27 -6.69
C LYS A 51 -0.52 13.81 -6.94
N GLY A 52 -0.50 12.98 -5.90
CA GLY A 52 -0.90 11.58 -5.96
C GLY A 52 0.25 10.61 -5.73
N SER A 53 0.04 9.35 -6.10
CA SER A 53 1.01 8.26 -5.92
C SER A 53 1.10 7.38 -7.15
N THR A 54 2.31 6.92 -7.47
CA THR A 54 2.61 5.96 -8.53
C THR A 54 3.23 4.72 -7.92
N PHE A 55 2.73 3.55 -8.32
CA PHE A 55 3.30 2.24 -7.98
C PHE A 55 3.91 1.63 -9.23
N SER A 56 5.11 1.06 -9.11
CA SER A 56 5.87 0.49 -10.23
C SER A 56 6.52 -0.80 -9.82
#